data_AF-A0A2N2LJF4-F1
#
_entry.id   AF-A0A2N2LJF4-F1
#
_cell.length_a   1.000
_cell.length_b   1.000
_cell.length_c   1.000
_cell.angle_alpha   90.00
_cell.angle_beta   90.00
_cell.angle_gamma   90.00
#
_symmetry.space_group_name_H-M   'P 1'
#
loop_
_entity.id
_entity.type
_entity.pdbx_description
1 polymer ?
#
loop_
_entity_poly.entity_id
_entity_poly.type
_entity_poly.pdbx_seq_one_letter_code
_entity_poly.pdbx_strand_id
1 'polypeptide(L)'
;MRLDLTRNPRVFSLLKSRWPQFIIRAATLAGFVFTILAGLFGSVVGSHNFAIIFVWIAWWTALKLIFIPFGGRSWCSICPIPMPGEWLQNGGIFQSRGHGIGLGKQWPKFLQGNWLQAGGFLIVGLFGAVTLTSPKVTAIVLLSIIGLAIIMSLIFERRSFCNTICPIGGFTGLYAQAGPVEVRVKDAKICADHNEKTCYTACPWGQYPLALKSSANCGLCMECLRVCPSDNIAVNLRPWGSDLGPKTKHRLDEAFLGLVMMASAIVDSAVFLGPWGQLKTAAYSIG
;
A
#
# COMPACT_ATOMS: atom_id res chain seq x y z
N MET A 1 0.05 23.43 12.55
CA MET A 1 -1.35 23.29 13.01
C MET A 1 -1.95 22.07 12.32
N ARG A 2 -2.73 21.23 13.03
CA ARG A 2 -3.47 20.12 12.43
C ARG A 2 -4.88 20.59 12.08
N LEU A 3 -5.32 20.36 10.85
CA LEU A 3 -6.66 20.71 10.37
C LEU A 3 -7.52 19.43 10.27
N ASP A 4 -8.57 19.35 11.07
CA ASP A 4 -9.51 18.22 11.03
C ASP A 4 -10.46 18.36 9.83
N LEU A 5 -10.32 17.48 8.83
CA LEU A 5 -11.20 17.43 7.66
C LEU A 5 -12.58 16.89 7.98
N THR A 6 -12.70 16.08 9.04
CA THR A 6 -13.97 15.48 9.47
C THR A 6 -14.87 16.46 10.21
N ARG A 7 -14.38 17.67 10.52
CA ARG A 7 -15.20 18.76 11.03
C ARG A 7 -16.25 19.24 10.02
N ASN A 8 -16.00 19.08 8.71
CA ASN A 8 -16.98 19.39 7.68
C ASN A 8 -17.96 18.21 7.50
N PRO A 9 -19.28 18.41 7.72
CA PRO A 9 -20.26 17.33 7.68
C PRO A 9 -20.37 16.64 6.31
N ARG A 10 -20.14 17.37 5.21
CA ARG A 10 -20.15 16.79 3.86
C ARG A 10 -18.98 15.82 3.65
N VAL A 11 -17.79 16.23 4.08
CA VAL A 11 -16.58 15.40 4.00
C VAL A 11 -16.73 14.19 4.92
N PHE A 12 -17.23 14.38 6.13
CA PHE A 12 -17.48 13.28 7.06
C PHE A 12 -18.46 12.24 6.50
N SER A 13 -19.59 12.69 5.93
CA SER A 13 -20.57 11.81 5.29
C SER A 13 -19.96 11.02 4.12
N LEU A 14 -19.15 11.68 3.29
CA LEU A 14 -18.45 11.04 2.17
C LEU A 14 -17.46 9.97 2.64
N LEU A 15 -16.65 10.25 3.67
CA LEU A 15 -15.67 9.32 4.22
C LEU A 15 -16.31 8.14 4.98
N LYS A 16 -17.46 8.39 5.63
CA LYS A 16 -18.26 7.36 6.32
C LYS A 16 -18.90 6.40 5.32
N SER A 17 -19.27 6.87 4.13
CA SER A 17 -19.76 6.02 3.05
C SER A 17 -18.68 5.06 2.51
N ARG A 18 -19.05 3.79 2.30
CA ARG A 18 -18.16 2.77 1.71
C ARG A 18 -18.13 2.83 0.18
N TRP A 19 -19.16 3.43 -0.43
CA TRP A 19 -19.36 3.44 -1.88
C TRP A 19 -18.24 4.11 -2.67
N PRO A 20 -17.76 5.32 -2.32
CA PRO A 20 -16.72 5.98 -3.11
C PRO A 20 -15.44 5.13 -3.19
N GLN A 21 -15.00 4.60 -2.05
CA GLN A 21 -13.81 3.76 -2.01
C GLN A 21 -14.02 2.43 -2.73
N PHE A 22 -15.20 1.83 -2.63
CA PHE A 22 -15.53 0.60 -3.34
C PHE A 22 -15.54 0.79 -4.86
N ILE A 23 -16.17 1.86 -5.36
CA ILE A 23 -16.22 2.18 -6.80
C ILE A 23 -14.82 2.37 -7.35
N ILE A 24 -13.97 3.14 -6.65
CA ILE A 24 -12.59 3.37 -7.09
C ILE A 24 -11.80 2.06 -7.08
N ARG A 25 -11.93 1.22 -6.04
CA ARG A 25 -11.27 -0.10 -5.98
C ARG A 25 -11.74 -1.04 -7.09
N ALA A 26 -13.03 -1.06 -7.39
CA ALA A 26 -13.59 -1.88 -8.46
C ALA A 26 -13.11 -1.41 -9.84
N ALA A 27 -13.07 -0.09 -10.05
CA ALA A 27 -12.54 0.50 -11.28
C ALA A 27 -11.03 0.20 -11.45
N THR A 28 -10.23 0.31 -10.39
CA THR A 28 -8.79 0.00 -10.46
C THR A 28 -8.54 -1.49 -10.65
N LEU A 29 -9.37 -2.36 -10.04
CA LEU A 29 -9.31 -3.81 -10.28
C LEU A 29 -9.61 -4.13 -11.74
N ALA A 30 -10.69 -3.57 -12.30
CA ALA A 30 -11.03 -3.75 -13.72
C ALA A 30 -9.89 -3.27 -14.63
N GLY A 31 -9.31 -2.09 -14.35
CA GLY A 31 -8.15 -1.57 -15.07
C GLY A 31 -6.93 -2.48 -14.98
N PHE A 32 -6.65 -3.06 -13.81
CA PHE A 32 -5.55 -4.02 -13.66
C PHE A 32 -5.79 -5.33 -14.41
N VAL A 33 -6.99 -5.88 -14.35
CA VAL A 33 -7.34 -7.09 -15.11
C VAL A 33 -7.20 -6.83 -16.60
N PHE A 34 -7.69 -5.69 -17.09
CA PHE A 34 -7.50 -5.27 -18.48
C PHE A 34 -6.03 -5.15 -18.85
N THR A 35 -5.22 -4.55 -17.96
CA THR A 35 -3.77 -4.41 -18.14
C THR A 35 -3.07 -5.77 -18.23
N ILE A 36 -3.44 -6.73 -17.37
CA ILE A 36 -2.87 -8.08 -17.39
C ILE A 36 -3.22 -8.78 -18.69
N LEU A 37 -4.48 -8.71 -19.13
CA LEU A 37 -4.93 -9.28 -20.40
C LEU A 37 -4.20 -8.64 -21.59
N ALA A 38 -4.06 -7.31 -21.60
CA ALA A 38 -3.29 -6.59 -22.61
C ALA A 38 -1.78 -6.92 -22.59
N GLY A 39 -1.22 -7.23 -21.41
CA GLY A 39 0.17 -7.65 -21.28
C GLY A 39 0.42 -9.08 -21.80
N LEU A 40 -0.55 -9.98 -21.64
CA LEU A 40 -0.46 -11.37 -22.10
C LEU A 40 -0.77 -11.52 -23.60
N PHE A 41 -1.81 -10.83 -24.08
CA PHE A 41 -2.35 -10.98 -25.43
C PHE A 41 -2.05 -9.81 -26.37
N GLY A 42 -1.52 -8.70 -25.86
CA GLY A 42 -1.20 -7.50 -26.65
C GLY A 42 0.15 -7.57 -27.36
N SER A 43 0.59 -6.42 -27.87
CA SER A 43 1.82 -6.31 -28.65
C SER A 43 3.07 -6.73 -27.87
N VAL A 44 3.97 -7.48 -28.51
CA VAL A 44 5.21 -7.95 -27.87
C VAL A 44 6.18 -6.79 -27.56
N VAL A 45 6.06 -5.68 -28.29
CA VAL A 45 6.90 -4.49 -28.11
C VAL A 45 6.36 -3.64 -26.95
N GLY A 46 7.21 -3.40 -25.94
CA GLY A 46 6.84 -2.67 -24.72
C GLY A 46 6.32 -1.25 -24.94
N SER A 47 6.88 -0.49 -25.89
CA SER A 47 6.48 0.90 -26.17
C SER A 47 5.08 1.05 -26.78
N HIS A 48 4.55 -0.01 -27.40
CA HIS A 48 3.20 -0.03 -27.96
C HIS A 48 2.21 -0.79 -27.08
N ASN A 49 2.70 -1.47 -26.03
CA ASN A 49 1.83 -2.26 -25.17
C ASN A 49 1.19 -1.37 -24.09
N PHE A 50 -0.14 -1.32 -24.09
CA PHE A 50 -0.93 -0.59 -23.11
C PHE A 50 -0.55 -0.95 -21.66
N ALA A 51 -0.18 -2.21 -21.39
CA ALA A 51 0.15 -2.67 -20.05
C ALA A 51 1.36 -1.93 -19.45
N ILE A 52 2.42 -1.76 -20.25
CA ILE A 52 3.64 -1.08 -19.80
C ILE A 52 3.38 0.41 -19.61
N ILE A 53 2.71 1.05 -20.57
CA ILE A 53 2.37 2.48 -20.49
C ILE A 53 1.50 2.76 -19.26
N PHE A 54 0.46 1.95 -19.03
CA PHE A 54 -0.44 2.16 -17.92
C PHE A 54 0.25 1.94 -16.56
N VAL A 55 0.96 0.83 -16.37
CA VAL A 55 1.55 0.45 -15.07
C VAL A 55 2.79 1.27 -14.73
N TRP A 56 3.70 1.43 -15.70
CA TRP A 56 5.01 2.03 -15.44
C TRP A 56 5.05 3.53 -15.73
N ILE A 57 4.21 4.04 -16.62
CA ILE A 57 4.16 5.48 -16.93
C ILE A 57 3.01 6.14 -16.18
N ALA A 58 1.75 5.81 -16.49
CA ALA A 58 0.61 6.55 -15.93
C ALA A 58 0.46 6.32 -14.42
N TRP A 59 0.39 5.06 -14.00
CA TRP A 59 0.20 4.67 -12.62
C TRP A 59 1.36 5.06 -11.72
N TRP A 60 2.59 4.71 -12.11
CA TRP A 60 3.77 5.01 -11.31
C TRP A 60 3.98 6.52 -11.14
N THR A 61 3.73 7.29 -12.20
CA THR A 61 3.73 8.76 -12.15
C THR A 61 2.65 9.28 -11.21
N ALA A 62 1.42 8.78 -11.30
CA ALA A 62 0.35 9.16 -10.39
C ALA A 62 0.69 8.83 -8.92
N LEU A 63 1.29 7.67 -8.67
CA LEU A 63 1.71 7.26 -7.33
C LEU A 63 2.76 8.21 -6.75
N LYS A 64 3.78 8.57 -7.54
CA LYS A 64 4.88 9.46 -7.12
C LYS A 64 4.47 10.92 -7.00
N LEU A 65 3.70 11.46 -7.95
CA LEU A 65 3.37 12.89 -8.03
C LEU A 65 2.09 13.26 -7.27
N ILE A 66 1.18 12.30 -7.04
CA ILE A 66 -0.13 12.58 -6.45
C ILE A 66 -0.30 11.81 -5.14
N PHE A 67 -0.33 10.48 -5.18
CA PHE A 67 -0.73 9.69 -4.01
C PHE A 67 0.23 9.80 -2.83
N ILE A 68 1.54 9.82 -3.08
CA ILE A 68 2.55 9.97 -2.03
C ILE A 68 2.57 11.37 -1.42
N PRO A 69 2.74 12.46 -2.17
CA PRO A 69 2.88 13.79 -1.58
C PRO A 69 1.59 14.26 -0.89
N PHE A 70 0.41 13.93 -1.44
CA PHE A 70 -0.85 14.37 -0.86
C PHE A 70 -1.45 13.36 0.12
N GLY A 71 -1.22 12.07 -0.08
CA GLY A 71 -1.93 11.04 0.67
C GLY A 71 -1.04 10.01 1.33
N GLY A 72 0.29 10.10 1.26
CA GLY A 72 1.23 9.11 1.79
C GLY A 72 0.90 7.68 1.34
N ARG A 73 0.19 6.94 2.20
CA ARG A 73 -0.26 5.56 1.98
C ARG A 73 -1.67 5.42 1.39
N SER A 74 -2.23 6.51 0.87
CA SER A 74 -3.59 6.57 0.30
C SER A 74 -3.82 5.54 -0.80
N TRP A 75 -2.80 5.24 -1.60
CA TRP A 75 -2.86 4.20 -2.63
C TRP A 75 -3.23 2.82 -2.05
N CYS A 76 -2.71 2.48 -0.87
CA CYS A 76 -3.03 1.20 -0.21
C CYS A 76 -4.50 1.09 0.21
N SER A 77 -5.22 2.22 0.31
CA SER A 77 -6.66 2.25 0.55
C SER A 77 -7.48 1.89 -0.70
N ILE A 78 -6.91 2.01 -1.89
CA ILE A 78 -7.55 1.80 -3.21
C ILE A 78 -6.95 0.60 -3.96
N CYS A 79 -5.82 0.08 -3.47
CA CYS A 79 -5.09 -1.02 -4.10
C CYS A 79 -6.00 -2.25 -4.33
N PRO A 80 -6.06 -2.75 -5.57
CA PRO A 80 -6.92 -3.88 -5.92
C PRO A 80 -6.27 -5.24 -5.66
N ILE A 81 -4.95 -5.30 -5.42
CA ILE A 81 -4.21 -6.54 -5.15
C ILE A 81 -4.81 -7.36 -3.98
N PRO A 82 -5.09 -6.78 -2.80
CA PRO A 82 -5.68 -7.54 -1.69
C PRO A 82 -7.18 -7.82 -1.86
N MET A 83 -7.86 -7.20 -2.83
CA MET A 83 -9.33 -7.20 -2.92
C MET A 83 -9.95 -8.59 -3.13
N PRO A 84 -9.46 -9.43 -4.06
CA PRO A 84 -9.98 -10.79 -4.21
C PRO A 84 -9.78 -11.64 -2.95
N GLY A 85 -8.63 -11.46 -2.30
CA GLY A 85 -8.30 -12.13 -1.05
C GLY A 85 -9.21 -11.72 0.11
N GLU A 86 -9.49 -10.43 0.27
CA GLU A 86 -10.40 -9.91 1.29
C GLU A 86 -11.83 -10.41 1.09
N TRP A 87 -12.29 -10.57 -0.15
CA TRP A 87 -13.61 -11.13 -0.44
C TRP A 87 -13.71 -12.60 -0.04
N LEU A 88 -12.69 -13.38 -0.35
CA LEU A 88 -12.60 -14.80 0.05
C LEU A 88 -12.49 -14.97 1.57
N GLN A 89 -11.72 -14.11 2.23
CA GLN A 89 -11.50 -14.14 3.68
C GLN A 89 -12.72 -13.66 4.48
N ASN A 90 -13.50 -12.70 3.96
CA ASN A 90 -14.68 -12.18 4.65
C ASN A 90 -15.99 -12.89 4.26
N GLY A 91 -15.98 -13.73 3.22
CA GLY A 91 -17.17 -14.41 2.70
C GLY A 91 -18.23 -13.44 2.14
N GLY A 92 -17.84 -12.21 1.81
CA GLY A 92 -18.75 -11.14 1.41
C GLY A 92 -18.02 -9.91 0.86
N ILE A 93 -18.70 -9.18 -0.02
CA ILE A 93 -18.16 -7.99 -0.72
C ILE A 93 -18.15 -6.75 0.18
N PHE A 94 -19.16 -6.60 1.04
CA PHE A 94 -19.39 -5.37 1.83
C PHE A 94 -19.21 -5.53 3.34
N GLN A 95 -19.45 -6.72 3.91
CA GLN A 95 -19.34 -7.00 5.34
C GLN A 95 -18.84 -8.43 5.53
N SER A 96 -18.06 -8.64 6.59
CA SER A 96 -17.65 -9.98 7.01
C SER A 96 -18.88 -10.77 7.41
N ARG A 97 -19.19 -11.83 6.65
CA ARG A 97 -20.30 -12.75 6.91
C ARG A 97 -19.90 -13.88 7.87
N GLY A 98 -18.71 -13.82 8.46
CA GLY A 98 -18.20 -14.82 9.42
C GLY A 98 -17.88 -16.20 8.83
N HIS A 99 -18.22 -16.47 7.56
CA HIS A 99 -18.00 -17.74 6.85
C HIS A 99 -16.94 -17.57 5.74
N GLY A 100 -15.77 -17.03 6.10
CA GLY A 100 -14.65 -16.92 5.17
C GLY A 100 -13.88 -18.23 5.02
N ILE A 101 -13.18 -18.39 3.89
CA ILE A 101 -12.34 -19.59 3.59
C ILE A 101 -10.92 -19.44 4.21
N GLY A 102 -10.71 -18.43 5.06
CA GLY A 102 -9.39 -18.12 5.63
C GLY A 102 -9.05 -18.94 6.88
N LEU A 103 -7.83 -19.49 6.95
CA LEU A 103 -7.29 -20.19 8.13
C LEU A 103 -7.07 -19.25 9.34
N GLY A 104 -7.00 -17.93 9.12
CA GLY A 104 -6.88 -16.94 10.20
C GLY A 104 -5.58 -17.01 11.00
N LYS A 105 -4.50 -17.57 10.43
CA LYS A 105 -3.23 -17.71 11.16
C LYS A 105 -2.57 -16.34 11.37
N GLN A 106 -2.02 -16.13 12.56
CA GLN A 106 -1.27 -14.90 12.85
C GLN A 106 0.11 -14.95 12.18
N TRP A 107 0.55 -13.82 11.62
CA TRP A 107 1.88 -13.71 11.03
C TRP A 107 2.98 -13.81 12.10
N PRO A 108 4.01 -14.66 11.92
CA PRO A 108 5.04 -14.88 12.94
C PRO A 108 5.79 -13.60 13.30
N LYS A 109 5.94 -13.34 14.60
CA LYS A 109 6.51 -12.09 15.15
C LYS A 109 7.94 -11.79 14.69
N PHE A 110 8.75 -12.82 14.45
CA PHE A 110 10.12 -12.68 13.95
C PHE A 110 10.18 -12.10 12.53
N LEU A 111 9.20 -12.41 11.67
CA LEU A 111 9.12 -11.90 10.29
C LEU A 111 8.30 -10.60 10.21
N GLN A 112 8.00 -9.95 11.34
CA GLN A 112 7.29 -8.68 11.34
C GLN A 112 8.26 -7.52 11.13
N GLY A 113 8.09 -6.80 10.03
CA GLY A 113 8.85 -5.60 9.72
C GLY A 113 9.01 -5.40 8.23
N ASN A 114 9.83 -4.42 7.87
CA ASN A 114 10.06 -4.00 6.50
C ASN A 114 11.18 -4.79 5.80
N TRP A 115 11.77 -5.79 6.47
CA TRP A 115 12.87 -6.62 5.92
C TRP A 115 12.48 -7.35 4.64
N LEU A 116 11.33 -8.03 4.64
CA LEU A 116 10.84 -8.75 3.46
C LEU A 116 10.43 -7.79 2.34
N GLN A 117 9.93 -6.59 2.70
CA GLN A 117 9.63 -5.54 1.72
C GLN A 117 10.89 -5.00 1.09
N ALA A 118 11.97 -4.81 1.86
CA ALA A 118 13.27 -4.38 1.36
C ALA A 118 13.88 -5.44 0.43
N GLY A 119 13.80 -6.72 0.80
CA GLY A 119 14.21 -7.84 -0.07
C GLY A 119 13.40 -7.87 -1.36
N GLY A 120 12.06 -7.74 -1.28
CA GLY A 120 11.21 -7.66 -2.47
C GLY A 120 11.52 -6.44 -3.35
N PHE A 121 11.85 -5.30 -2.74
CA PHE A 121 12.23 -4.09 -3.47
C PHE A 121 13.57 -4.28 -4.21
N LEU A 122 14.57 -4.91 -3.57
CA LEU A 122 15.85 -5.26 -4.19
C LEU A 122 15.67 -6.23 -5.36
N ILE A 123 14.83 -7.26 -5.21
CA ILE A 123 14.56 -8.22 -6.29
C ILE A 123 13.91 -7.51 -7.49
N VAL A 124 12.89 -6.68 -7.24
CA VAL A 124 12.22 -5.94 -8.32
C VAL A 124 13.16 -4.93 -8.97
N GLY A 125 14.05 -4.28 -8.20
CA GLY A 125 15.07 -3.39 -8.73
C GLY A 125 16.09 -4.14 -9.61
N LEU A 126 16.58 -5.29 -9.14
CA LEU A 126 17.57 -6.11 -9.85
C LEU A 126 17.04 -6.65 -11.19
N PHE A 127 15.77 -7.05 -11.24
CA PHE A 127 15.08 -7.46 -12.47
C PHE A 127 14.30 -6.31 -13.15
N GLY A 128 14.57 -5.07 -12.76
CA GLY A 128 13.84 -3.89 -13.24
C GLY A 128 13.94 -3.75 -14.76
N ALA A 129 15.15 -3.87 -15.33
CA ALA A 129 15.37 -3.71 -16.77
C ALA A 129 14.48 -4.63 -17.62
N VAL A 130 14.36 -5.91 -17.25
CA VAL A 130 13.51 -6.89 -17.94
C VAL A 130 12.04 -6.59 -17.74
N THR A 131 11.66 -6.28 -16.50
CA THR A 131 10.27 -6.05 -16.14
C THR A 131 9.73 -4.83 -16.89
N LEU A 132 10.52 -3.76 -17.02
CA LEU A 132 10.13 -2.54 -17.73
C LEU A 132 10.09 -2.71 -19.26
N THR A 133 10.82 -3.68 -19.83
CA THR A 133 10.98 -3.81 -21.29
C THR A 133 10.09 -4.87 -21.91
N SER A 134 9.70 -5.89 -21.15
CA SER A 134 8.90 -7.01 -21.66
C SER A 134 7.48 -7.05 -21.04
N PRO A 135 6.41 -6.85 -21.85
CA PRO A 135 5.04 -6.87 -21.36
C PRO A 135 4.62 -8.19 -20.72
N LYS A 136 5.09 -9.32 -21.27
CA LYS A 136 4.79 -10.66 -20.76
C LYS A 136 5.35 -10.87 -19.35
N VAL A 137 6.59 -10.43 -19.09
CA VAL A 137 7.19 -10.54 -17.76
C VAL A 137 6.46 -9.63 -16.77
N THR A 138 6.13 -8.39 -17.15
CA THR A 138 5.27 -7.53 -16.31
C THR A 138 3.96 -8.23 -15.97
N ALA A 139 3.26 -8.82 -16.94
CA ALA A 139 2.00 -9.52 -16.69
C ALA A 139 2.17 -10.73 -15.75
N ILE A 140 3.22 -11.54 -15.94
CA ILE A 140 3.53 -12.69 -15.07
C ILE A 140 3.86 -12.22 -13.66
N VAL A 141 4.65 -11.16 -13.50
CA VAL A 141 5.00 -10.57 -12.19
C VAL A 141 3.76 -10.02 -11.49
N LEU A 142 2.87 -9.33 -12.21
CA LEU A 142 1.61 -8.85 -11.62
C LEU A 142 0.69 -10.00 -11.21
N LEU A 143 0.58 -11.04 -12.04
CA LEU A 143 -0.19 -12.25 -11.71
C LEU A 143 0.39 -12.99 -10.51
N SER A 144 1.72 -13.13 -10.42
CA SER A 144 2.37 -13.79 -9.30
C SER A 144 2.18 -13.00 -8.00
N ILE A 145 2.23 -11.67 -8.05
CA ILE A 145 1.94 -10.80 -6.91
C ILE A 145 0.48 -10.94 -6.46
N ILE A 146 -0.48 -10.97 -7.38
CA ILE A 146 -1.91 -11.16 -7.05
C ILE A 146 -2.14 -12.56 -6.48
N GLY A 147 -1.58 -13.60 -7.10
CA GLY A 147 -1.67 -14.98 -6.63
C GLY A 147 -1.09 -15.13 -5.22
N LEU A 148 0.09 -14.56 -4.97
CA LEU A 148 0.70 -14.55 -3.64
C LEU A 148 -0.16 -13.78 -2.63
N ALA A 149 -0.74 -12.64 -3.01
CA ALA A 149 -1.64 -11.89 -2.13
C ALA A 149 -2.89 -12.71 -1.76
N ILE A 150 -3.48 -13.44 -2.71
CA ILE A 150 -4.62 -14.33 -2.48
C ILE A 150 -4.22 -15.46 -1.53
N ILE A 151 -3.13 -16.19 -1.82
CA ILE A 151 -2.64 -17.29 -0.96
C ILE A 151 -2.39 -16.78 0.47
N MET A 152 -1.72 -15.64 0.61
CA MET A 152 -1.45 -15.05 1.92
C MET A 152 -2.72 -14.62 2.64
N SER A 153 -3.72 -14.08 1.94
CA SER A 153 -5.01 -13.72 2.55
C SER A 153 -5.84 -14.92 3.01
N LEU A 154 -5.65 -16.09 2.38
CA LEU A 154 -6.29 -17.35 2.79
C LEU A 154 -5.58 -17.96 3.99
N ILE A 155 -4.25 -17.89 4.07
CA ILE A 155 -3.49 -18.50 5.17
C ILE A 155 -3.48 -17.60 6.41
N PHE A 156 -3.22 -16.31 6.22
CA PHE A 156 -2.97 -15.35 7.29
C PHE A 156 -4.13 -14.39 7.50
N GLU A 157 -4.33 -13.97 8.74
CA GLU A 157 -5.30 -12.92 9.06
C GLU A 157 -4.86 -11.54 8.54
N ARG A 158 -5.84 -10.67 8.27
CA ARG A 158 -5.66 -9.25 7.94
C ARG A 158 -4.86 -9.05 6.63
N ARG A 159 -4.52 -7.80 6.29
CA ARG A 159 -3.66 -7.47 5.14
C ARG A 159 -2.18 -7.76 5.41
N SER A 160 -1.87 -8.99 5.79
CA SER A 160 -0.50 -9.48 6.06
C SER A 160 0.43 -9.22 4.88
N PHE A 161 0.04 -9.61 3.67
CA PHE A 161 0.80 -9.35 2.43
C PHE A 161 1.17 -7.87 2.26
N CYS A 162 0.21 -6.96 2.41
CA CYS A 162 0.46 -5.53 2.26
C CYS A 162 1.32 -4.95 3.40
N ASN A 163 1.27 -5.56 4.59
CA ASN A 163 1.99 -5.09 5.76
C ASN A 163 3.43 -5.60 5.85
N THR A 164 3.74 -6.78 5.31
CA THR A 164 5.06 -7.41 5.49
C THR A 164 5.78 -7.80 4.21
N ILE A 165 5.09 -8.00 3.08
CA ILE A 165 5.73 -8.50 1.84
C ILE A 165 5.74 -7.44 0.73
N CYS A 166 4.65 -6.68 0.60
CA CYS A 166 4.48 -5.75 -0.52
C CYS A 166 5.55 -4.63 -0.50
N PRO A 167 6.46 -4.56 -1.50
CA PRO A 167 7.52 -3.56 -1.51
C PRO A 167 6.97 -2.13 -1.65
N ILE A 168 5.91 -1.95 -2.44
CA ILE A 168 5.19 -0.67 -2.59
C ILE A 168 4.57 -0.25 -1.25
N GLY A 169 4.10 -1.23 -0.46
CA GLY A 169 3.56 -1.00 0.87
C GLY A 169 4.61 -0.41 1.82
N GLY A 170 5.84 -0.92 1.80
CA GLY A 170 6.95 -0.39 2.58
C GLY A 170 7.39 0.99 2.11
N PHE A 171 7.59 1.14 0.80
CA PHE A 171 7.94 2.40 0.14
C PHE A 171 6.98 3.52 0.53
N THR A 172 5.68 3.32 0.29
CA THR A 172 4.63 4.31 0.64
C THR A 172 4.49 4.50 2.15
N GLY A 173 4.82 3.49 2.96
CA GLY A 173 4.84 3.59 4.42
C GLY A 173 5.90 4.57 4.93
N LEU A 174 7.12 4.53 4.39
CA LEU A 174 8.17 5.50 4.74
C LEU A 174 7.77 6.93 4.36
N TYR A 175 7.25 7.14 3.14
CA TYR A 175 6.77 8.47 2.75
C TYR A 175 5.52 8.93 3.49
N ALA A 176 4.70 8.01 4.01
CA ALA A 176 3.53 8.38 4.81
C ALA A 176 3.91 9.11 6.11
N GLN A 177 5.13 8.93 6.62
CA GLN A 177 5.65 9.71 7.75
C GLN A 177 5.82 11.20 7.38
N ALA A 178 6.15 11.47 6.12
CA ALA A 178 6.25 12.82 5.58
C ALA A 178 4.90 13.38 5.07
N GLY A 179 3.94 12.52 4.72
CA GLY A 179 2.67 12.92 4.12
C GLY A 179 1.76 13.79 5.01
N PRO A 180 0.90 14.64 4.42
CA PRO A 180 0.02 15.55 5.15
C PRO A 180 -1.23 14.88 5.70
N VAL A 181 -1.69 13.77 5.12
CA VAL A 181 -2.93 13.10 5.56
C VAL A 181 -2.64 12.08 6.65
N GLU A 182 -3.34 12.17 7.78
CA GLU A 182 -3.29 11.19 8.86
C GLU A 182 -4.68 10.83 9.40
N VAL A 183 -4.78 9.64 9.99
CA VAL A 183 -5.93 9.24 10.80
C VAL A 183 -5.50 9.22 12.27
N ARG A 184 -6.21 9.96 13.13
CA ARG A 184 -5.93 10.04 14.57
C ARG A 184 -7.23 10.08 15.36
N VAL A 185 -7.14 9.74 16.65
CA VAL A 185 -8.24 9.92 17.61
C VAL A 185 -8.41 11.42 17.91
N LYS A 186 -9.65 11.90 18.03
CA LYS A 186 -9.94 13.31 18.37
C LYS A 186 -9.64 13.58 19.84
N ASP A 187 -10.20 12.77 20.74
CA ASP A 187 -9.98 12.85 22.18
C ASP A 187 -9.59 11.48 22.78
N ALA A 188 -8.44 11.43 23.44
CA ALA A 188 -7.95 10.23 24.10
C ALA A 188 -8.84 9.81 25.30
N LYS A 189 -9.49 10.76 25.98
CA LYS A 189 -10.38 10.49 27.12
C LYS A 189 -11.65 9.79 26.68
N ILE A 190 -12.35 10.34 25.68
CA ILE A 190 -13.52 9.70 25.05
C ILE A 190 -13.15 8.29 24.58
N CYS A 191 -11.95 8.11 24.01
CA CYS A 191 -11.46 6.81 23.61
C CYS A 191 -11.16 5.90 24.81
N ALA A 192 -10.70 6.40 25.95
CA ALA A 192 -10.48 5.59 27.13
C ALA A 192 -11.79 5.15 27.80
N ASP A 193 -12.83 5.99 27.74
CA ASP A 193 -14.09 5.81 28.48
C ASP A 193 -15.00 4.72 27.90
N HIS A 194 -14.98 4.47 26.58
CA HIS A 194 -15.80 3.42 25.97
C HIS A 194 -15.08 2.06 25.96
N ASN A 195 -15.78 0.96 26.26
CA ASN A 195 -15.17 -0.38 26.26
C ASN A 195 -15.08 -1.03 24.86
N GLU A 196 -15.97 -0.64 23.93
CA GLU A 196 -16.07 -1.29 22.62
C GLU A 196 -14.99 -0.83 21.64
N LYS A 197 -13.92 -1.61 21.45
CA LYS A 197 -12.83 -1.29 20.51
C LYS A 197 -13.05 -1.87 19.11
N THR A 198 -14.24 -1.66 18.54
CA THR A 198 -14.60 -2.11 17.17
C THR A 198 -13.65 -1.54 16.10
N CYS A 199 -13.08 -0.36 16.35
CA CYS A 199 -12.10 0.26 15.46
C CYS A 199 -10.81 -0.56 15.28
N TYR A 200 -10.43 -1.38 16.27
CA TYR A 200 -9.28 -2.27 16.18
C TYR A 200 -9.62 -3.55 15.41
N THR A 201 -10.77 -4.16 15.71
CA THR A 201 -11.20 -5.41 15.08
C THR A 201 -11.50 -5.21 13.59
N ALA A 202 -12.08 -4.06 13.22
CA ALA A 202 -12.33 -3.71 11.83
C ALA A 202 -11.09 -3.23 11.06
N CYS A 203 -9.95 -2.98 11.72
CA CYS A 203 -8.76 -2.45 11.06
C CYS A 203 -8.04 -3.55 10.25
N PRO A 204 -8.03 -3.51 8.90
CA PRO A 204 -7.37 -4.54 8.10
C PRO A 204 -5.84 -4.50 8.23
N TRP A 205 -5.30 -3.42 8.79
CA TRP A 205 -3.86 -3.22 9.04
C TRP A 205 -3.45 -3.58 10.47
N GLY A 206 -4.40 -4.02 11.29
CA GLY A 206 -4.15 -4.39 12.68
C GLY A 206 -3.60 -3.26 13.55
N GLN A 207 -3.89 -2.01 13.20
CA GLN A 207 -3.44 -0.84 13.95
C GLN A 207 -4.48 -0.45 14.99
N TYR A 208 -4.01 -0.10 16.19
CA TYR A 208 -4.86 0.46 17.23
C TYR A 208 -4.82 2.00 17.16
N PRO A 209 -5.92 2.69 16.80
CA PRO A 209 -5.89 4.14 16.54
C PRO A 209 -5.37 4.99 17.70
N LEU A 210 -5.62 4.58 18.95
CA LEU A 210 -5.17 5.31 20.14
C LEU A 210 -3.64 5.21 20.35
N ALA A 211 -3.03 4.08 19.99
CA ALA A 211 -1.59 3.87 20.09
C ALA A 211 -0.82 4.30 18.82
N LEU A 212 -1.53 4.73 17.78
CA LEU A 212 -0.96 5.05 16.48
C LEU A 212 -0.22 6.40 16.52
N LYS A 213 1.11 6.32 16.71
CA LYS A 213 2.00 7.50 16.70
C LYS A 213 2.53 7.83 15.30
N SER A 214 2.69 6.83 14.44
CA SER A 214 3.22 6.98 13.07
C SER A 214 2.18 6.50 12.05
N SER A 215 2.05 7.24 10.95
CA SER A 215 1.20 6.87 9.81
C SER A 215 1.84 5.82 8.90
N ALA A 216 3.09 5.41 9.15
CA ALA A 216 3.80 4.42 8.33
C ALA A 216 3.02 3.10 8.18
N ASN A 217 2.43 2.62 9.28
CA ASN A 217 1.72 1.33 9.33
C ASN A 217 0.22 1.44 9.04
N CYS A 218 -0.31 2.64 8.81
CA CYS A 218 -1.73 2.86 8.51
C CYS A 218 -1.95 3.00 7.00
N GLY A 219 -2.71 2.08 6.39
CA GLY A 219 -3.05 2.17 4.96
C GLY A 219 -4.19 3.12 4.60
N LEU A 220 -4.56 4.05 5.51
CA LEU A 220 -5.60 5.07 5.30
C LEU A 220 -6.93 4.53 4.74
N CYS A 221 -7.32 3.32 5.13
CA CYS A 221 -8.53 2.67 4.64
C CYS A 221 -9.83 3.23 5.26
N MET A 222 -9.73 3.99 6.34
CA MET A 222 -10.83 4.66 7.06
C MET A 222 -11.91 3.73 7.64
N GLU A 223 -11.71 2.41 7.67
CA GLU A 223 -12.67 1.50 8.32
C GLU A 223 -12.88 1.81 9.81
N CYS A 224 -11.82 2.22 10.52
CA CYS A 224 -11.92 2.64 11.92
C CYS A 224 -12.84 3.85 12.13
N LEU A 225 -12.94 4.75 11.16
CA LEU A 225 -13.87 5.89 11.19
C LEU A 225 -15.32 5.43 11.03
N ARG A 226 -15.56 4.37 10.24
CA ARG A 226 -16.90 3.88 9.89
C ARG A 226 -17.56 3.06 10.99
N VAL A 227 -16.77 2.42 11.84
CA VAL A 227 -17.26 1.50 12.88
C VAL A 227 -17.18 2.05 14.31
N CYS A 228 -16.56 3.23 14.49
CA CYS A 228 -16.38 3.81 15.82
C CYS A 228 -17.74 4.22 16.42
N PRO A 229 -18.15 3.68 17.59
CA PRO A 229 -19.44 4.00 18.18
C PRO A 229 -19.51 5.45 18.69
N SER A 230 -18.37 6.03 19.06
CA SER A 230 -18.29 7.39 19.63
C SER A 230 -17.89 8.47 18.60
N ASP A 231 -17.83 8.16 17.30
CA ASP A 231 -17.41 9.07 16.21
C ASP A 231 -16.10 9.86 16.53
N ASN A 232 -15.19 9.23 17.28
CA ASN A 232 -13.99 9.82 17.88
C ASN A 232 -12.72 9.66 17.01
N ILE A 233 -12.89 9.29 15.75
CA ILE A 233 -11.80 9.20 14.76
C ILE A 233 -11.89 10.41 13.83
N ALA A 234 -10.75 11.02 13.54
CA ALA A 234 -10.61 12.13 12.60
C ALA A 234 -9.58 11.82 11.52
N VAL A 235 -9.84 12.36 10.33
CA VAL A 235 -8.86 12.47 9.25
C VAL A 235 -8.33 13.89 9.27
N ASN A 236 -7.05 14.05 9.60
CA ASN A 236 -6.42 15.36 9.75
C ASN A 236 -5.45 15.63 8.60
N LEU A 237 -5.37 16.89 8.20
CA LEU A 237 -4.23 17.44 7.48
C LEU A 237 -3.21 17.98 8.48
N ARG A 238 -1.97 17.56 8.35
CA ARG A 238 -0.84 17.96 9.17
C ARG A 238 0.27 18.57 8.31
N PRO A 239 1.18 19.36 8.90
CA PRO A 239 2.39 19.80 8.20
C PRO A 239 3.24 18.60 7.79
N TRP A 240 3.92 18.71 6.66
CA TRP A 240 4.78 17.64 6.16
C TRP A 240 5.86 17.27 7.18
N GLY A 241 6.16 15.97 7.30
CA GLY A 241 7.23 15.47 8.17
C GLY A 241 6.90 15.40 9.67
N SER A 242 5.65 15.64 10.10
CA SER A 242 5.33 15.67 11.54
C SER A 242 5.56 14.35 12.29
N ASP A 243 5.59 13.21 11.58
CA ASP A 243 5.88 11.88 12.14
C ASP A 243 7.36 11.48 12.05
N LEU A 244 8.24 12.34 11.54
CA LEU A 244 9.69 12.05 11.52
C LEU A 244 10.37 12.40 12.85
N GLY A 245 9.66 13.08 13.76
CA GLY A 245 10.23 13.58 15.01
C GLY A 245 10.58 12.49 16.04
N PRO A 246 11.26 12.85 17.14
CA PRO A 246 11.76 11.90 18.16
C PRO A 246 10.67 11.16 18.94
N LYS A 247 9.40 11.54 18.79
CA LYS A 247 8.26 10.91 19.47
C LYS A 247 7.77 9.64 18.78
N THR A 248 8.18 9.40 17.53
CA THR A 248 7.88 8.17 16.79
C THR A 248 8.98 7.15 17.01
N LYS A 249 8.58 5.88 17.17
CA LYS A 249 9.55 4.77 17.26
C LYS A 249 10.01 4.44 15.85
N HIS A 250 11.25 4.79 15.53
CA HIS A 250 11.92 4.38 14.30
C HIS A 250 12.58 3.03 14.54
N ARG A 251 12.40 2.10 13.60
CA ARG A 251 12.98 0.76 13.69
C ARG A 251 14.11 0.59 12.68
N LEU A 252 15.04 -0.33 12.95
CA LEU A 252 16.19 -0.59 12.07
C LEU A 252 15.76 -1.06 10.68
N ASP A 253 14.65 -1.78 10.57
CA ASP A 253 14.09 -2.22 9.29
C ASP A 253 13.57 -1.07 8.43
N GLU A 254 13.03 -0.02 9.04
CA GLU A 254 12.62 1.19 8.31
C GLU A 254 13.84 1.94 7.77
N ALA A 255 14.89 2.06 8.59
CA ALA A 255 16.15 2.68 8.19
C ALA A 255 16.84 1.89 7.05
N PHE A 256 16.89 0.56 7.17
CA PHE A 256 17.46 -0.31 6.14
C PHE A 256 16.68 -0.20 4.81
N LEU A 257 15.34 -0.22 4.85
CA LEU A 257 14.52 0.00 3.67
C LEU A 257 14.80 1.38 3.04
N GLY A 258 14.93 2.43 3.85
CA GLY A 258 15.29 3.77 3.37
C GLY A 258 16.65 3.80 2.67
N LEU A 259 17.66 3.12 3.24
CA LEU A 259 18.99 3.00 2.64
C LEU A 259 18.95 2.24 1.32
N VAL A 260 18.22 1.12 1.27
CA VAL A 260 18.00 0.33 0.05
C VAL A 260 17.38 1.21 -1.03
N MET A 261 16.34 1.97 -0.71
CA MET A 261 15.68 2.87 -1.67
C MET A 261 16.63 3.95 -2.21
N MET A 262 17.46 4.54 -1.35
CA MET A 262 18.44 5.54 -1.74
C MET A 262 19.54 4.93 -2.62
N ALA A 263 20.04 3.75 -2.26
CA ALA A 263 21.01 3.01 -3.04
C ALA A 263 20.47 2.63 -4.42
N SER A 264 19.26 2.07 -4.50
CA SER A 264 18.60 1.76 -5.77
C SER A 264 18.44 2.99 -6.66
N ALA A 265 18.02 4.13 -6.10
CA ALA A 265 17.88 5.36 -6.88
C ALA A 265 19.22 5.82 -7.49
N ILE A 266 20.32 5.72 -6.75
CA ILE A 266 21.67 6.07 -7.23
C ILE A 266 22.12 5.08 -8.30
N VAL A 267 21.99 3.78 -8.04
CA VAL A 267 22.40 2.71 -8.95
C VAL A 267 21.61 2.78 -10.26
N ASP A 268 20.29 2.85 -10.19
CA ASP A 268 19.42 2.94 -11.38
C ASP A 268 19.74 4.20 -12.19
N SER A 269 19.98 5.33 -11.53
CA SER A 269 20.40 6.56 -12.21
C SER A 269 21.75 6.38 -12.92
N ALA A 270 22.73 5.77 -12.26
CA ALA A 270 24.05 5.52 -12.84
C ALA A 270 23.99 4.52 -14.02
N VAL A 271 23.14 3.50 -13.94
CA VAL A 271 22.99 2.47 -14.99
C VAL A 271 22.21 3.00 -16.20
N PHE A 272 21.10 3.70 -15.99
CA PHE A 272 20.22 4.12 -17.08
C PHE A 272 20.53 5.50 -17.67
N LEU A 273 21.04 6.44 -16.86
CA LEU A 273 21.37 7.81 -17.29
C LEU A 273 22.88 8.06 -17.38
N GLY A 274 23.71 7.19 -16.80
CA GLY A 274 25.15 7.37 -16.79
C GLY A 274 25.81 7.08 -18.14
N PRO A 275 27.04 7.58 -18.35
CA PRO A 275 27.80 7.38 -19.59
C PRO A 275 28.37 5.96 -19.76
N TRP A 276 28.27 5.11 -18.73
CA TRP A 276 28.87 3.77 -18.72
C TRP A 276 28.01 2.74 -19.45
N GLY A 277 28.19 2.66 -20.77
CA GLY A 277 27.49 1.69 -21.62
C GLY A 277 27.64 0.24 -21.15
N GLN A 278 28.79 -0.15 -20.58
CA GLN A 278 29.02 -1.51 -20.08
C GLN A 278 28.07 -1.92 -18.95
N LEU A 279 27.76 -0.99 -18.02
CA LEU A 279 26.81 -1.26 -16.93
C LEU A 279 25.39 -1.43 -17.46
N LYS A 280 25.02 -0.63 -18.46
CA LYS A 280 23.75 -0.76 -19.15
C LYS A 280 23.65 -2.12 -19.82
N THR A 281 24.64 -2.51 -20.62
CA THR A 281 24.64 -3.81 -21.31
C THR A 281 24.63 -4.99 -20.33
N ALA A 282 25.36 -4.89 -19.21
CA ALA A 282 25.34 -5.92 -18.16
C ALA A 282 23.96 -6.04 -17.49
N ALA A 283 23.26 -4.92 -17.26
CA ALA A 283 21.90 -4.94 -16.73
C ALA A 283 20.90 -5.59 -17.70
N TYR A 284 21.09 -5.42 -19.02
CA TYR A 284 20.31 -6.10 -20.05
C TYR A 284 20.72 -7.56 -20.28
N SER A 285 21.89 -8.02 -19.82
CA SER A 285 22.33 -9.41 -19.99
C SER A 285 21.94 -10.34 -18.85
N ILE A 286 21.68 -9.79 -17.66
CA ILE A 286 21.27 -10.55 -16.48
C ILE A 286 19.79 -10.98 -16.57
N GLY A 287 19.03 -10.48 -17.54
CA GLY A 287 17.64 -10.88 -17.71
C GLY A 287 17.04 -10.63 -19.07
#